data_AF-A0A1Q3DCD8-F1
#
_entry.id   AF-A0A1Q3DCD8-F1
#
_cell.length_a   1.000
_cell.length_b   1.000
_cell.length_c   1.000
_cell.angle_alpha   90.00
_cell.angle_beta   90.00
_cell.angle_gamma   90.00
#
_symmetry.space_group_name_H-M   'P 1'
#
loop_
_entity.id
_entity.type
_entity.pdbx_description
1 polymer ?
#
loop_
_entity_poly.entity_id
_entity_poly.type
_entity_poly.pdbx_seq_one_letter_code
_entity_poly.pdbx_strand_id
1 'polypeptide(L)'
;MSSQVGQRRSSLSQKRGLCTTGTSSTTTKKSVSASENGNLSRPSSPPPAGVGGDRTVKKLRLSKALTIPEGTTVSDACKRMAARRVDAVLLTDSNALLSGIVTDKDIATRVIAEGLRPEQTIVSKIMTRNPIFLTSDSLAIEALQKMVQGKFRHLPVVENGEVIALLDITRCLYDAISRMEKAAEQGSAITAAVEGVERQWGSNLTAAYAFIETLKERMFKPSLSTIIAENSKVAVVLPSDPVYLAAKKMRESRVNSVIIVSGNKIQGILTSKDILMRVVAQNLSPELTLVEKVMTPNPECAMLETTILDALHIMHDGKFLHLPVVDKDGCVAACVDVLQITHAAISMLCYHNMALFGNAVGESAMGKSVVGWCCERKCCGRKLCCG
;
A
#
# COMPACT_ATOMS: atom_id res chain seq x y z
N MET A 1 -3.65 10.85 56.81
CA MET A 1 -2.90 12.08 57.12
C MET A 1 -2.21 12.50 55.83
N SER A 2 -2.93 13.11 54.88
CA SER A 2 -3.35 14.51 54.80
C SER A 2 -2.24 15.45 54.33
N SER A 3 -2.63 16.31 53.38
CA SER A 3 -2.04 17.59 52.93
C SER A 3 -1.32 17.53 51.57
N GLN A 4 -1.98 17.88 50.45
CA GLN A 4 -2.42 19.20 49.92
C GLN A 4 -1.35 19.84 49.00
N VAL A 5 -1.61 19.94 47.68
CA VAL A 5 -2.27 21.05 46.93
C VAL A 5 -1.30 22.20 46.59
N GLY A 6 -1.24 22.53 45.29
CA GLY A 6 -0.59 23.73 44.77
C GLY A 6 -0.86 23.96 43.29
N GLN A 7 -2.08 24.37 42.94
CA GLN A 7 -2.40 25.01 41.65
C GLN A 7 -1.88 26.46 41.63
N ARG A 8 -1.36 26.92 40.49
CA ARG A 8 -1.32 28.35 40.15
C ARG A 8 -1.70 28.58 38.69
N ARG A 9 -2.78 29.33 38.50
CA ARG A 9 -3.20 30.03 37.27
C ARG A 9 -2.80 31.51 37.38
N SER A 10 -2.46 32.12 36.24
CA SER A 10 -2.72 33.51 35.78
C SER A 10 -1.62 33.91 34.78
N SER A 11 -1.75 34.79 33.79
CA SER A 11 -2.84 35.44 33.06
C SER A 11 -2.17 36.32 31.96
N LEU A 12 -2.77 36.39 30.77
CA LEU A 12 -2.86 37.53 29.84
C LEU A 12 -1.71 38.56 29.73
N SER A 13 -1.22 38.77 28.50
CA SER A 13 -1.06 40.13 27.93
C SER A 13 -0.98 40.12 26.39
N GLN A 14 -1.90 40.86 25.79
CA GLN A 14 -1.97 41.21 24.37
C GLN A 14 -0.85 42.19 23.99
N LYS A 15 -0.41 42.17 22.73
CA LYS A 15 0.02 43.39 22.01
C LYS A 15 -0.30 43.29 20.51
N ARG A 16 -1.16 44.21 20.09
CA ARG A 16 -1.48 44.57 18.69
C ARG A 16 -0.35 45.43 18.12
N GLY A 17 -0.15 45.35 16.81
CA GLY A 17 0.63 46.31 16.02
C GLY A 17 0.11 46.33 14.58
N LEU A 18 -0.77 47.29 14.29
CA LEU A 18 -1.26 47.66 12.97
C LEU A 18 -0.41 48.85 12.48
N CYS A 19 -0.03 48.90 11.21
CA CYS A 19 0.45 50.12 10.58
C CYS A 19 -0.22 50.34 9.22
N THR A 20 -0.55 51.60 9.00
CA THR A 20 -1.53 52.17 8.09
C THR A 20 -0.92 52.73 6.79
N THR A 21 -1.65 52.56 5.70
CA THR A 21 -1.96 53.48 4.57
C THR A 21 -1.00 54.60 4.11
N GLY A 22 -0.84 54.69 2.79
CA GLY A 22 -0.87 55.93 1.98
C GLY A 22 -1.13 55.59 0.50
N THR A 23 -2.30 55.90 -0.10
CA THR A 23 -2.64 57.04 -1.01
C THR A 23 -1.63 57.25 -2.17
N SER A 24 -1.94 57.53 -3.44
CA SER A 24 -3.15 57.81 -4.24
C SER A 24 -2.66 58.21 -5.66
N SER A 25 -3.41 57.93 -6.75
CA SER A 25 -3.73 58.87 -7.87
C SER A 25 -4.19 58.11 -9.14
N THR A 26 -5.44 58.21 -9.60
CA THR A 26 -6.12 59.21 -10.48
C THR A 26 -6.09 58.87 -11.98
N THR A 27 -7.25 58.41 -12.46
CA THR A 27 -7.92 58.54 -13.78
C THR A 27 -7.18 59.09 -15.01
N THR A 28 -7.42 58.45 -16.17
CA THR A 28 -7.98 59.13 -17.37
C THR A 28 -8.64 58.14 -18.34
N LYS A 29 -9.90 58.41 -18.71
CA LYS A 29 -10.60 57.87 -19.88
C LYS A 29 -10.15 58.62 -21.13
N LYS A 30 -10.00 57.94 -22.27
CA LYS A 30 -10.23 58.53 -23.60
C LYS A 30 -10.71 57.47 -24.59
N SER A 31 -11.90 57.73 -25.11
CA SER A 31 -12.57 57.08 -26.23
C SER A 31 -12.25 57.82 -27.53
N VAL A 32 -11.88 57.13 -28.61
CA VAL A 32 -12.26 57.49 -30.00
C VAL A 32 -12.28 56.22 -30.87
N SER A 33 -13.33 56.14 -31.69
CA SER A 33 -13.76 55.15 -32.69
C SER A 33 -12.93 55.10 -33.98
N ALA A 34 -12.85 53.93 -34.64
CA ALA A 34 -13.55 53.63 -35.92
C ALA A 34 -12.87 52.51 -36.77
N SER A 35 -13.69 51.53 -37.13
CA SER A 35 -13.81 50.73 -38.36
C SER A 35 -12.70 49.81 -38.94
N GLU A 36 -13.18 48.56 -39.16
CA GLU A 36 -12.95 47.66 -40.30
C GLU A 36 -11.62 46.89 -40.44
N ASN A 37 -11.63 45.61 -40.08
CA ASN A 37 -11.81 44.53 -41.08
C ASN A 37 -11.88 43.15 -40.41
N GLY A 38 -12.79 42.31 -40.92
CA GLY A 38 -13.07 40.98 -40.40
C GLY A 38 -11.95 39.98 -40.67
N ASN A 39 -11.56 39.26 -39.63
CA ASN A 39 -11.07 37.90 -39.77
C ASN A 39 -11.30 37.18 -38.42
N LEU A 40 -12.39 36.42 -38.33
CA LEU A 40 -12.76 35.62 -37.17
C LEU A 40 -11.77 34.46 -37.01
N SER A 41 -10.63 34.75 -36.40
CA SER A 41 -9.67 33.76 -35.92
C SER A 41 -10.26 33.12 -34.67
N ARG A 42 -10.84 31.93 -34.87
CA ARG A 42 -11.35 31.04 -33.82
C ARG A 42 -10.34 30.99 -32.66
N PRO A 43 -10.72 31.19 -31.39
CA PRO A 43 -9.78 31.02 -30.30
C PRO A 43 -9.29 29.58 -30.33
N SER A 44 -7.99 29.39 -30.56
CA SER A 44 -7.33 28.11 -30.41
C SER A 44 -7.63 27.62 -29.00
N SER A 45 -8.44 26.56 -28.93
CA SER A 45 -8.69 25.81 -27.71
C SER A 45 -7.36 25.55 -26.98
N PRO A 46 -7.30 25.71 -25.66
CA PRO A 46 -6.12 25.29 -24.90
C PRO A 46 -5.84 23.81 -25.25
N PRO A 47 -4.55 23.40 -25.28
CA PRO A 47 -4.21 22.02 -25.55
C PRO A 47 -5.00 21.12 -24.57
N PRO A 48 -5.47 19.94 -25.01
CA PRO A 48 -6.27 19.09 -24.16
C PRO A 48 -5.48 18.82 -22.89
N ALA A 49 -6.04 19.24 -21.75
CA ALA A 49 -5.53 18.86 -20.45
C ALA A 49 -5.36 17.33 -20.46
N GLY A 50 -4.13 16.88 -20.21
CA GLY A 50 -3.77 15.46 -20.28
C GLY A 50 -4.79 14.60 -19.56
N VAL A 51 -5.33 13.64 -20.29
CA VAL A 51 -6.18 12.57 -19.78
C VAL A 51 -5.31 11.74 -18.81
N GLY A 52 -5.56 11.87 -17.51
CA GLY A 52 -4.91 11.07 -16.45
C GLY A 52 -4.21 11.93 -15.41
N GLY A 53 -4.91 12.32 -14.35
CA GLY A 53 -4.34 13.00 -13.19
C GLY A 53 -3.45 12.07 -12.36
N ASP A 54 -2.28 11.70 -12.87
CA ASP A 54 -1.37 10.81 -12.15
C ASP A 54 -0.61 11.57 -11.06
N ARG A 55 -0.78 11.09 -9.83
CA ARG A 55 -0.11 11.61 -8.63
C ARG A 55 1.34 11.10 -8.64
N THR A 56 2.31 12.01 -8.49
CA THR A 56 3.71 11.66 -8.31
C THR A 56 4.03 11.33 -6.85
N VAL A 57 5.15 10.64 -6.63
CA VAL A 57 5.66 10.27 -5.29
C VAL A 57 5.82 11.50 -4.39
N LYS A 58 6.24 12.64 -4.94
CA LYS A 58 6.34 13.92 -4.22
C LYS A 58 5.03 14.35 -3.55
N LYS A 59 3.88 13.98 -4.12
CA LYS A 59 2.56 14.32 -3.58
C LYS A 59 2.10 13.34 -2.49
N LEU A 60 2.82 12.26 -2.17
CA LEU A 60 2.39 11.18 -1.27
C LEU A 60 2.71 11.36 0.22
N ARG A 61 2.98 12.58 0.71
CA ARG A 61 3.34 12.85 2.13
C ARG A 61 4.41 11.88 2.65
N LEU A 62 5.60 11.96 2.06
CA LEU A 62 6.72 11.08 2.37
C LEU A 62 7.13 11.18 3.85
N SER A 63 7.57 10.05 4.41
CA SER A 63 8.10 9.99 5.77
C SER A 63 9.61 10.22 5.75
N LYS A 64 10.13 10.98 6.72
CA LYS A 64 11.57 11.13 6.90
C LYS A 64 12.19 9.76 7.15
N ALA A 65 13.19 9.40 6.36
CA ALA A 65 13.89 8.12 6.53
C ALA A 65 14.61 8.08 7.90
N LEU A 66 14.51 6.94 8.58
CA LEU A 66 15.42 6.61 9.66
C LEU A 66 16.70 6.06 9.01
N THR A 67 17.84 6.64 9.37
CA THR A 67 19.15 6.22 8.88
C THR A 67 20.04 5.86 10.06
N ILE A 68 20.76 4.74 9.96
CA ILE A 68 21.75 4.30 10.97
C ILE A 68 23.02 3.78 10.28
N PRO A 69 24.17 3.75 10.98
CA PRO A 69 25.38 3.12 10.45
C PRO A 69 25.21 1.61 10.26
N GLU A 70 25.82 1.03 9.22
CA GLU A 70 25.69 -0.40 8.90
C GLU A 70 26.37 -1.36 9.90
N GLY A 71 27.25 -0.82 10.76
CA GLY A 71 27.87 -1.54 11.89
C GLY A 71 26.99 -1.63 13.13
N THR A 72 25.78 -1.06 13.13
CA THR A 72 24.85 -1.09 14.27
C THR A 72 24.36 -2.52 14.56
N THR A 73 24.15 -2.87 15.83
CA THR A 73 23.54 -4.16 16.19
C THR A 73 22.06 -4.21 15.81
N VAL A 74 21.53 -5.42 15.60
CA VAL A 74 20.09 -5.62 15.34
C VAL A 74 19.25 -5.12 16.51
N SER A 75 19.64 -5.41 17.75
CA SER A 75 18.93 -4.93 18.95
C SER A 75 18.82 -3.39 18.98
N ASP A 76 19.93 -2.68 18.74
CA ASP A 76 19.92 -1.21 18.74
C ASP A 76 19.14 -0.62 17.56
N ALA A 77 19.22 -1.26 16.38
CA ALA A 77 18.40 -0.89 15.24
C ALA A 77 16.90 -1.02 15.56
N CYS A 78 16.48 -2.16 16.12
CA CYS A 78 15.10 -2.41 16.55
C CYS A 78 14.61 -1.38 17.58
N LYS A 79 15.45 -1.00 18.56
CA LYS A 79 15.12 0.06 19.53
C LYS A 79 14.88 1.41 18.86
N ARG A 80 15.75 1.80 17.91
CA ARG A 80 15.61 3.04 17.15
C ARG A 80 14.38 3.04 16.24
N MET A 81 14.11 1.91 15.58
CA MET A 81 12.91 1.70 14.77
C MET A 81 11.65 1.80 15.62
N ALA A 82 11.63 1.17 16.79
CA ALA A 82 10.51 1.22 17.72
C ALA A 82 10.25 2.63 18.27
N ALA A 83 11.31 3.35 18.66
CA ALA A 83 11.21 4.73 19.14
C ALA A 83 10.59 5.68 18.10
N ARG A 84 10.84 5.44 16.80
CA ARG A 84 10.25 6.21 15.70
C ARG A 84 8.97 5.61 15.12
N ARG A 85 8.53 4.46 15.63
CA ARG A 85 7.37 3.69 15.12
C ARG A 85 7.46 3.39 13.62
N VAL A 86 8.67 3.06 13.15
CA VAL A 86 8.94 2.66 11.76
C VAL A 86 9.31 1.19 11.70
N ASP A 87 9.05 0.56 10.56
CA ASP A 87 9.31 -0.87 10.29
C ASP A 87 10.39 -1.09 9.21
N ALA A 88 11.04 -0.02 8.77
CA ALA A 88 12.21 -0.06 7.91
C ALA A 88 13.23 1.02 8.27
N VAL A 89 14.51 0.71 8.04
CA VAL A 89 15.65 1.60 8.29
C VAL A 89 16.65 1.53 7.14
N LEU A 90 17.16 2.70 6.76
CA LEU A 90 18.24 2.83 5.78
C LEU A 90 19.59 2.75 6.47
N LEU A 91 20.54 2.09 5.81
CA LEU A 91 21.88 1.88 6.31
C LEU A 91 22.86 2.74 5.54
N THR A 92 23.81 3.29 6.28
CA THR A 92 24.91 4.09 5.72
C THR A 92 26.24 3.43 5.96
N ASP A 93 27.11 3.47 4.96
CA ASP A 93 28.50 3.04 5.07
C ASP A 93 29.35 4.09 5.83
N SER A 94 30.66 3.83 5.92
CA SER A 94 31.64 4.75 6.51
C SER A 94 31.76 6.10 5.80
N ASN A 95 31.31 6.19 4.53
CA ASN A 95 31.32 7.43 3.74
C ASN A 95 29.98 8.18 3.83
N ALA A 96 29.08 7.75 4.71
CA ALA A 96 27.70 8.23 4.84
C ALA A 96 26.84 8.04 3.58
N LEU A 97 27.21 7.11 2.69
CA LEU A 97 26.43 6.75 1.51
C LEU A 97 25.44 5.62 1.83
N LEU A 98 24.30 5.59 1.14
CA LEU A 98 23.30 4.53 1.31
C LEU A 98 23.90 3.17 0.90
N SER A 99 24.04 2.25 1.86
CA SER A 99 24.60 0.92 1.63
C SER A 99 23.55 -0.20 1.60
N GLY A 100 22.40 0.01 2.25
CA GLY A 100 21.35 -0.99 2.30
C GLY A 100 20.07 -0.55 3.02
N ILE A 101 19.13 -1.48 3.11
CA ILE A 101 17.88 -1.36 3.87
C ILE A 101 17.67 -2.61 4.73
N VAL A 102 17.13 -2.41 5.93
CA VAL A 102 16.64 -3.49 6.81
C VAL A 102 15.19 -3.21 7.18
N THR A 103 14.38 -4.25 7.15
CA THR A 103 12.95 -4.20 7.50
C THR A 103 12.61 -5.15 8.65
N ASP A 104 11.44 -4.99 9.24
CA ASP A 104 10.84 -5.91 10.21
C ASP A 104 10.88 -7.38 9.75
N LYS A 105 10.60 -7.62 8.46
CA LYS A 105 10.70 -8.93 7.81
C LYS A 105 12.11 -9.51 7.89
N ASP A 106 13.14 -8.71 7.66
CA ASP A 106 14.53 -9.17 7.72
C ASP A 106 14.93 -9.55 9.14
N ILE A 107 14.45 -8.81 10.15
CA ILE A 107 14.65 -9.16 11.56
C ILE A 107 14.00 -10.51 11.88
N ALA A 108 12.73 -10.68 11.55
CA ALA A 108 12.02 -11.93 11.82
C ALA A 108 12.64 -13.13 11.09
N THR A 109 12.96 -12.99 9.80
CA THR A 109 13.35 -14.13 8.95
C THR A 109 14.85 -14.42 8.89
N ARG A 110 15.72 -13.42 9.03
CA ARG A 110 17.18 -13.59 8.92
C ARG A 110 17.89 -13.58 10.27
N VAL A 111 17.22 -13.17 11.34
CA VAL A 111 17.78 -13.16 12.71
C VAL A 111 17.03 -14.16 13.57
N ILE A 112 15.73 -13.90 13.82
CA ILE A 112 14.96 -14.69 14.77
C ILE A 112 14.78 -16.12 14.26
N ALA A 113 14.29 -16.32 13.03
CA ALA A 113 14.12 -17.66 12.46
C ALA A 113 15.45 -18.45 12.32
N GLU A 114 16.59 -17.78 12.21
CA GLU A 114 17.93 -18.40 12.17
C GLU A 114 18.51 -18.69 13.56
N GLY A 115 17.85 -18.27 14.65
CA GLY A 115 18.35 -18.42 16.01
C GLY A 115 19.57 -17.54 16.31
N LEU A 116 19.76 -16.46 15.57
CA LEU A 116 20.83 -15.51 15.79
C LEU A 116 20.47 -14.56 16.94
N ARG A 117 21.48 -14.20 17.73
CA ARG A 117 21.32 -13.25 18.84
C ARG A 117 21.23 -11.81 18.34
N PRO A 118 20.14 -11.07 18.60
CA PRO A 118 19.99 -9.68 18.15
C PRO A 118 21.05 -8.72 18.69
N GLU A 119 21.60 -8.99 19.87
CA GLU A 119 22.60 -8.13 20.52
C GLU A 119 24.00 -8.31 19.92
N GLN A 120 24.26 -9.44 19.25
CA GLN A 120 25.56 -9.78 18.67
C GLN A 120 25.59 -9.68 17.14
N THR A 121 24.42 -9.66 16.52
CA THR A 121 24.28 -9.61 15.06
C THR A 121 24.27 -8.17 14.59
N ILE A 122 25.13 -7.84 13.62
CA ILE A 122 25.18 -6.52 12.98
C ILE A 122 24.20 -6.43 11.81
N VAL A 123 23.58 -5.26 11.61
CA VAL A 123 22.57 -5.06 10.55
C VAL A 123 23.13 -5.26 9.14
N SER A 124 24.41 -4.97 8.89
CA SER A 124 25.07 -5.23 7.60
C SER A 124 25.11 -6.70 7.18
N LYS A 125 24.99 -7.66 8.13
CA LYS A 125 24.92 -9.10 7.82
C LYS A 125 23.55 -9.53 7.29
N ILE A 126 22.50 -8.79 7.62
CA ILE A 126 21.11 -9.15 7.28
C ILE A 126 20.46 -8.19 6.28
N MET A 127 21.13 -7.10 5.93
CA MET A 127 20.55 -6.06 5.06
C MET A 127 20.31 -6.54 3.62
N THR A 128 19.37 -5.88 2.96
CA THR A 128 19.27 -5.91 1.51
C THR A 128 20.17 -4.82 0.95
N ARG A 129 21.24 -5.23 0.25
CA ARG A 129 22.19 -4.32 -0.41
C ARG A 129 21.56 -3.73 -1.68
N ASN A 130 21.98 -2.53 -2.05
CA ASN A 130 21.57 -1.85 -3.28
C ASN A 130 20.04 -1.85 -3.48
N PRO A 131 19.26 -1.30 -2.52
CA PRO A 131 17.80 -1.32 -2.61
C PRO A 131 17.33 -0.56 -3.84
N ILE A 132 16.29 -1.09 -4.50
CA ILE A 132 15.58 -0.38 -5.58
C ILE A 132 15.03 0.92 -4.99
N PHE A 133 15.21 2.03 -5.70
CA PHE A 133 14.76 3.35 -5.27
C PHE A 133 13.89 4.03 -6.34
N LEU A 134 13.31 5.16 -5.95
CA LEU A 134 12.51 6.04 -6.81
C LEU A 134 13.03 7.47 -6.74
N THR A 135 12.64 8.28 -7.72
CA THR A 135 12.77 9.74 -7.65
C THR A 135 11.46 10.35 -7.15
N SER A 136 11.50 11.61 -6.70
CA SER A 136 10.30 12.35 -6.29
C SER A 136 9.27 12.50 -7.43
N ASP A 137 9.74 12.50 -8.67
CA ASP A 137 8.91 12.71 -9.85
C ASP A 137 8.33 11.42 -10.44
N SER A 138 8.80 10.26 -9.95
CA SER A 138 8.22 8.96 -10.28
C SER A 138 6.72 8.93 -9.97
N LEU A 139 5.95 8.18 -10.76
CA LEU A 139 4.51 8.06 -10.59
C LEU A 139 4.18 7.17 -9.38
N ALA A 140 3.11 7.46 -8.65
CA ALA A 140 2.65 6.64 -7.53
C ALA A 140 2.32 5.20 -7.96
N ILE A 141 1.78 5.02 -9.17
CA ILE A 141 1.48 3.70 -9.72
C ILE A 141 2.75 2.90 -10.03
N GLU A 142 3.81 3.56 -10.53
CA GLU A 142 5.10 2.93 -10.77
C GLU A 142 5.71 2.45 -9.44
N ALA A 143 5.57 3.26 -8.38
CA ALA A 143 6.02 2.89 -7.05
C ALA A 143 5.31 1.63 -6.53
N LEU A 144 3.98 1.59 -6.64
CA LEU A 144 3.18 0.43 -6.27
C LEU A 144 3.55 -0.81 -7.08
N GLN A 145 3.77 -0.67 -8.39
CA GLN A 145 4.19 -1.77 -9.25
C GLN A 145 5.55 -2.34 -8.82
N LYS A 146 6.54 -1.48 -8.52
CA LYS A 146 7.85 -1.92 -8.01
C LYS A 146 7.73 -2.63 -6.66
N MET A 147 6.91 -2.12 -5.74
CA MET A 147 6.64 -2.75 -4.44
C MET A 147 6.05 -4.15 -4.59
N VAL A 148 5.05 -4.29 -5.45
CA VAL A 148 4.36 -5.56 -5.71
C VAL A 148 5.27 -6.57 -6.42
N GLN A 149 5.97 -6.15 -7.48
CA GLN A 149 6.92 -6.99 -8.22
C GLN A 149 8.06 -7.49 -7.35
N GLY A 150 8.67 -6.57 -6.59
CA GLY A 150 9.79 -6.87 -5.71
C GLY A 150 9.39 -7.48 -4.36
N LYS A 151 8.09 -7.58 -4.07
CA LYS A 151 7.54 -8.11 -2.80
C LYS A 151 8.10 -7.40 -1.57
N PHE A 152 8.24 -6.08 -1.65
CA PHE A 152 8.65 -5.20 -0.56
C PHE A 152 7.69 -4.03 -0.43
N ARG A 153 7.61 -3.44 0.77
CA ARG A 153 6.66 -2.37 1.09
C ARG A 153 7.30 -0.98 1.18
N HIS A 154 8.62 -0.93 1.10
CA HIS A 154 9.40 0.27 1.34
C HIS A 154 10.29 0.58 0.15
N LEU A 155 10.28 1.83 -0.31
CA LEU A 155 11.12 2.32 -1.38
C LEU A 155 11.86 3.57 -0.92
N PRO A 156 13.20 3.57 -0.89
CA PRO A 156 13.97 4.80 -0.75
C PRO A 156 13.60 5.78 -1.86
N VAL A 157 13.47 7.05 -1.50
CA VAL A 157 13.28 8.15 -2.46
C VAL A 157 14.58 8.95 -2.50
N VAL A 158 15.17 9.03 -3.69
CA VAL A 158 16.47 9.65 -3.95
C VAL A 158 16.29 10.87 -4.85
N GLU A 159 16.94 11.96 -4.49
CA GLU A 159 16.99 13.20 -5.28
C GLU A 159 18.45 13.69 -5.30
N ASN A 160 18.97 14.00 -6.50
CA ASN A 160 20.36 14.43 -6.69
C ASN A 160 21.43 13.49 -6.09
N GLY A 161 21.15 12.18 -6.04
CA GLY A 161 22.06 11.18 -5.47
C GLY A 161 21.97 11.02 -3.94
N GLU A 162 21.12 11.81 -3.27
CA GLU A 162 20.92 11.73 -1.82
C GLU A 162 19.55 11.12 -1.47
N VAL A 163 19.49 10.37 -0.38
CA VAL A 163 18.22 9.81 0.10
C VAL A 163 17.46 10.85 0.91
N ILE A 164 16.33 11.29 0.38
CA ILE A 164 15.50 12.34 1.01
C ILE A 164 14.41 11.76 1.92
N ALA A 165 13.90 10.56 1.59
CA ALA A 165 12.76 9.98 2.29
C ALA A 165 12.63 8.46 2.08
N LEU A 166 11.70 7.87 2.82
CA LEU A 166 11.26 6.49 2.63
C LEU A 166 9.76 6.49 2.30
N LEU A 167 9.40 5.92 1.15
CA LEU A 167 8.03 5.69 0.75
C LEU A 167 7.58 4.33 1.28
N ASP A 168 6.50 4.32 2.05
CA ASP A 168 5.84 3.12 2.56
C ASP A 168 4.54 2.88 1.76
N ILE A 169 4.22 1.61 1.46
CA ILE A 169 3.03 1.23 0.71
C ILE A 169 1.73 1.83 1.27
N THR A 170 1.63 2.03 2.58
CA THR A 170 0.48 2.68 3.23
C THR A 170 0.19 4.07 2.70
N ARG A 171 1.22 4.81 2.25
CA ARG A 171 1.06 6.13 1.61
C ARG A 171 0.42 6.04 0.23
N CYS A 172 0.50 4.87 -0.40
CA CYS A 172 -0.09 4.61 -1.71
C CYS A 172 -1.48 3.96 -1.62
N LEU A 173 -1.92 3.47 -0.45
CA LEU A 173 -3.21 2.78 -0.32
C LEU A 173 -4.39 3.70 -0.60
N TYR A 174 -4.36 4.93 -0.09
CA TYR A 174 -5.42 5.90 -0.38
C TYR A 174 -5.60 6.13 -1.88
N ASP A 175 -4.48 6.23 -2.61
CA ASP A 175 -4.52 6.37 -4.07
C ASP A 175 -5.10 5.13 -4.76
N ALA A 176 -4.79 3.93 -4.27
CA ALA A 176 -5.37 2.69 -4.77
C ALA A 176 -6.89 2.64 -4.53
N ILE A 177 -7.32 2.96 -3.31
CA ILE A 177 -8.73 3.03 -2.90
C ILE A 177 -9.48 4.04 -3.77
N SER A 178 -9.03 5.29 -3.82
CA SER A 178 -9.70 6.35 -4.59
C SER A 178 -9.76 6.05 -6.09
N ARG A 179 -8.79 5.32 -6.66
CA ARG A 179 -8.86 4.87 -8.07
C ARG A 179 -9.87 3.75 -8.25
N MET A 180 -9.91 2.78 -7.33
CA MET A 180 -10.89 1.70 -7.37
C MET A 180 -12.33 2.21 -7.20
N GLU A 181 -12.57 3.18 -6.30
CA GLU A 181 -13.87 3.81 -6.11
C GLU A 181 -14.37 4.47 -7.41
N LYS A 182 -13.52 5.28 -8.04
CA LYS A 182 -13.85 5.91 -9.33
C LYS A 182 -14.15 4.89 -10.43
N ALA A 183 -13.35 3.81 -10.51
CA ALA A 183 -13.59 2.74 -11.48
C ALA A 183 -14.92 2.01 -11.21
N ALA A 184 -15.28 1.82 -9.94
CA ALA A 184 -16.55 1.21 -9.53
C ALA A 184 -17.75 2.13 -9.85
N GLU A 185 -17.65 3.44 -9.60
CA GLU A 185 -18.66 4.44 -9.95
C GLU A 185 -18.91 4.49 -11.46
N GLN A 186 -17.83 4.52 -12.25
CA GLN A 186 -17.91 4.50 -13.72
C GLN A 186 -18.57 3.22 -14.23
N GLY A 187 -18.24 2.07 -13.66
CA GLY A 187 -18.90 0.79 -13.96
C GLY A 187 -20.41 0.84 -13.68
N SER A 188 -20.81 1.39 -12.52
CA SER A 188 -22.22 1.51 -12.13
C SER A 188 -23.01 2.46 -13.04
N ALA A 189 -22.39 3.56 -13.50
CA ALA A 189 -23.04 4.49 -14.43
C ALA A 189 -23.31 3.84 -15.81
N ILE A 190 -22.38 3.00 -16.28
CA ILE A 190 -22.58 2.22 -17.50
C ILE A 190 -23.75 1.24 -17.33
N THR A 191 -23.85 0.55 -16.18
CA THR A 191 -24.97 -0.36 -15.89
C THR A 191 -26.32 0.37 -15.91
N ALA A 192 -26.43 1.51 -15.24
CA ALA A 192 -27.67 2.30 -15.23
C ALA A 192 -28.08 2.77 -16.63
N ALA A 193 -27.12 3.11 -17.49
CA ALA A 193 -27.38 3.47 -18.87
C ALA A 193 -27.93 2.27 -19.68
N VAL A 194 -27.41 1.05 -19.46
CA VAL A 194 -27.90 -0.17 -20.11
C VAL A 194 -29.31 -0.55 -19.64
N GLU A 195 -29.59 -0.45 -18.34
CA GLU A 195 -30.94 -0.65 -17.77
C GLU A 195 -31.96 0.37 -18.31
N GLY A 196 -31.52 1.60 -18.60
CA GLY A 196 -32.35 2.63 -19.22
C GLY A 196 -32.80 2.28 -20.65
N VAL A 197 -31.94 1.61 -21.42
CA VAL A 197 -32.26 1.15 -22.79
C VAL A 197 -33.30 0.02 -22.78
N GLU A 198 -33.29 -0.83 -21.76
CA GLU A 198 -34.24 -1.95 -21.59
C GLU A 198 -35.69 -1.47 -21.44
N ARG A 199 -35.92 -0.38 -20.69
CA ARG A 199 -37.27 0.20 -20.53
C ARG A 199 -37.87 0.70 -21.84
N GLN A 200 -37.04 0.87 -22.87
CA GLN A 200 -37.41 1.44 -24.15
C GLN A 200 -37.44 0.41 -25.29
N TRP A 201 -36.85 -0.78 -25.11
CA TRP A 201 -36.76 -1.82 -26.14
C TRP A 201 -36.98 -3.22 -25.57
N GLY A 202 -38.19 -3.77 -25.77
CA GLY A 202 -38.57 -5.08 -25.25
C GLY A 202 -37.85 -6.26 -25.92
N SER A 203 -37.35 -7.17 -25.08
CA SER A 203 -37.11 -8.62 -25.31
C SER A 203 -36.19 -9.05 -26.46
N ASN A 204 -34.91 -9.34 -26.14
CA ASN A 204 -34.15 -10.54 -26.62
C ASN A 204 -32.72 -10.65 -26.01
N LEU A 205 -32.49 -10.18 -24.79
CA LEU A 205 -31.13 -9.99 -24.24
C LEU A 205 -30.76 -10.89 -23.03
N THR A 206 -31.64 -11.80 -22.59
CA THR A 206 -31.48 -12.59 -21.34
C THR A 206 -30.17 -13.40 -21.22
N ALA A 207 -29.68 -14.00 -22.31
CA ALA A 207 -28.42 -14.74 -22.30
C ALA A 207 -27.18 -13.83 -22.36
N ALA A 208 -27.27 -12.69 -23.04
CA ALA A 208 -26.24 -11.65 -23.00
C ALA A 208 -26.19 -11.00 -21.61
N TYR A 209 -27.32 -10.89 -20.91
CA TYR A 209 -27.39 -10.33 -19.55
C TYR A 209 -26.69 -11.19 -18.51
N ALA A 210 -26.89 -12.51 -18.48
CA ALA A 210 -26.14 -13.37 -17.54
C ALA A 210 -24.63 -13.24 -17.77
N PHE A 211 -24.19 -13.12 -19.01
CA PHE A 211 -22.80 -12.88 -19.37
C PHE A 211 -22.31 -11.48 -18.95
N ILE A 212 -23.10 -10.42 -19.16
CA ILE A 212 -22.80 -9.05 -18.74
C ILE A 212 -22.78 -8.92 -17.22
N GLU A 213 -23.68 -9.59 -16.49
CA GLU A 213 -23.69 -9.65 -15.01
C GLU A 213 -22.47 -10.43 -14.47
N THR A 214 -22.09 -11.53 -15.13
CA THR A 214 -20.89 -12.29 -14.74
C THR A 214 -19.60 -11.49 -15.03
N LEU A 215 -19.57 -10.76 -16.15
CA LEU A 215 -18.52 -9.78 -16.44
C LEU A 215 -18.56 -8.63 -15.42
N LYS A 216 -19.73 -8.17 -15.00
CA LYS A 216 -19.91 -7.10 -14.01
C LYS A 216 -19.38 -7.48 -12.63
N GLU A 217 -19.70 -8.67 -12.11
CA GLU A 217 -19.19 -9.16 -10.83
C GLU A 217 -17.66 -9.32 -10.86
N ARG A 218 -17.12 -9.86 -11.98
CA ARG A 218 -15.68 -10.07 -12.13
C ARG A 218 -14.87 -8.81 -12.44
N MET A 219 -15.47 -7.82 -13.08
CA MET A 219 -14.78 -6.60 -13.51
C MET A 219 -14.92 -5.44 -12.53
N PHE A 220 -15.99 -5.38 -11.73
CA PHE A 220 -16.27 -4.18 -10.91
C PHE A 220 -16.31 -4.43 -9.39
N LYS A 221 -16.49 -5.67 -8.92
CA LYS A 221 -16.44 -6.00 -7.47
C LYS A 221 -15.83 -7.39 -7.19
N PRO A 222 -14.59 -7.64 -7.63
CA PRO A 222 -13.91 -8.89 -7.31
C PRO A 222 -13.72 -9.01 -5.80
N SER A 223 -14.06 -10.18 -5.28
CA SER A 223 -13.91 -10.54 -3.87
C SER A 223 -12.57 -11.21 -3.59
N LEU A 224 -12.24 -11.38 -2.31
CA LEU A 224 -11.03 -12.04 -1.86
C LEU A 224 -10.91 -13.48 -2.40
N SER A 225 -12.04 -14.16 -2.65
CA SER A 225 -12.05 -15.49 -3.28
C SER A 225 -11.38 -15.53 -4.67
N THR A 226 -11.28 -14.39 -5.36
CA THR A 226 -10.64 -14.31 -6.68
C THR A 226 -9.11 -14.30 -6.62
N ILE A 227 -8.53 -13.94 -5.47
CA ILE A 227 -7.08 -13.80 -5.27
C ILE A 227 -6.51 -14.89 -4.35
N ILE A 228 -7.35 -15.47 -3.50
CA ILE A 228 -7.01 -16.59 -2.64
C ILE A 228 -7.07 -17.86 -3.48
N ALA A 229 -5.92 -18.54 -3.63
CA ALA A 229 -5.87 -19.84 -4.26
C ALA A 229 -6.51 -20.90 -3.35
N GLU A 230 -7.12 -21.93 -3.93
CA GLU A 230 -7.78 -23.05 -3.20
C GLU A 230 -6.85 -23.76 -2.19
N ASN A 231 -5.52 -23.68 -2.40
CA ASN A 231 -4.50 -24.27 -1.51
C ASN A 231 -3.63 -23.21 -0.82
N SER A 232 -4.20 -22.05 -0.49
CA SER A 232 -3.46 -20.99 0.20
C SER A 232 -2.98 -21.48 1.57
N LYS A 233 -1.66 -21.62 1.72
CA LYS A 233 -1.06 -22.07 2.98
C LYS A 233 -1.15 -20.95 4.01
N VAL A 234 -1.86 -21.21 5.10
CA VAL A 234 -1.90 -20.33 6.27
C VAL A 234 -0.82 -20.75 7.25
N ALA A 235 0.05 -19.82 7.63
CA ALA A 235 1.00 -20.05 8.69
C ALA A 235 0.28 -19.93 10.05
N VAL A 236 0.08 -21.06 10.72
CA VAL A 236 -0.68 -21.16 11.98
C VAL A 236 0.22 -21.57 13.15
N VAL A 237 0.07 -20.98 14.32
CA VAL A 237 0.79 -21.38 15.56
C VAL A 237 -0.18 -21.48 16.74
N LEU A 238 0.22 -22.18 17.79
CA LEU A 238 -0.53 -22.27 19.05
C LEU A 238 -0.18 -21.10 19.97
N PRO A 239 -1.07 -20.67 20.88
CA PRO A 239 -0.82 -19.59 21.84
C PRO A 239 0.42 -19.83 22.71
N SER A 240 0.68 -21.09 23.04
CA SER A 240 1.81 -21.56 23.84
C SER A 240 3.11 -21.75 23.05
N ASP A 241 3.11 -21.54 21.73
CA ASP A 241 4.33 -21.64 20.95
C ASP A 241 5.26 -20.45 21.25
N PRO A 242 6.60 -20.65 21.21
CA PRO A 242 7.54 -19.55 21.34
C PRO A 242 7.59 -18.68 20.07
N VAL A 243 7.94 -17.40 20.24
CA VAL A 243 8.06 -16.44 19.13
C VAL A 243 9.04 -16.92 18.06
N TYR A 244 10.14 -17.57 18.44
CA TYR A 244 11.09 -18.18 17.51
C TYR A 244 10.41 -19.11 16.50
N LEU A 245 9.48 -19.96 16.97
CA LEU A 245 8.77 -20.91 16.11
C LEU A 245 7.84 -20.18 15.14
N ALA A 246 7.17 -19.11 15.59
CA ALA A 246 6.38 -18.25 14.71
C ALA A 246 7.24 -17.61 13.62
N ALA A 247 8.42 -17.07 13.96
CA ALA A 247 9.35 -16.50 12.99
C ALA A 247 9.84 -17.54 11.97
N LYS A 248 10.14 -18.76 12.42
CA LYS A 248 10.51 -19.89 11.55
C LYS A 248 9.38 -20.23 10.58
N LYS A 249 8.14 -20.28 11.07
CA LYS A 249 6.96 -20.55 10.23
C LYS A 249 6.69 -19.44 9.22
N MET A 250 6.88 -18.16 9.60
CA MET A 250 6.85 -17.02 8.66
C MET A 250 7.84 -17.22 7.51
N ARG A 251 9.09 -17.60 7.82
CA ARG A 251 10.13 -17.84 6.82
C ARG A 251 9.79 -19.01 5.89
N GLU A 252 9.40 -20.16 6.46
CA GLU A 252 9.08 -21.38 5.70
C GLU A 252 7.87 -21.19 4.78
N SER A 253 6.82 -20.52 5.28
CA SER A 253 5.63 -20.21 4.49
C SER A 253 5.79 -18.97 3.60
N ARG A 254 6.92 -18.25 3.68
CA ARG A 254 7.21 -17.00 2.95
C ARG A 254 6.15 -15.92 3.16
N VAL A 255 5.66 -15.80 4.39
CA VAL A 255 4.66 -14.81 4.83
C VAL A 255 5.24 -13.91 5.92
N ASN A 256 4.62 -12.76 6.18
CA ASN A 256 5.07 -11.81 7.21
C ASN A 256 4.18 -11.82 8.47
N SER A 257 3.21 -12.75 8.53
CA SER A 257 2.29 -12.92 9.64
C SER A 257 1.95 -14.38 9.88
N VAL A 258 1.64 -14.73 11.12
CA VAL A 258 1.07 -16.02 11.51
C VAL A 258 -0.26 -15.79 12.23
N ILE A 259 -1.17 -16.74 12.07
CA ILE A 259 -2.45 -16.76 12.78
C ILE A 259 -2.30 -17.66 14.01
N ILE A 260 -2.72 -17.14 15.17
CA ILE A 260 -2.74 -17.89 16.42
C ILE A 260 -4.14 -18.49 16.56
N VAL A 261 -4.20 -19.81 16.67
CA VAL A 261 -5.48 -20.54 16.79
C VAL A 261 -5.48 -21.42 18.04
N SER A 262 -6.67 -21.64 18.59
CA SER A 262 -6.90 -22.64 19.64
C SER A 262 -8.15 -23.42 19.29
N GLY A 263 -7.98 -24.70 19.00
CA GLY A 263 -9.00 -25.48 18.29
C GLY A 263 -9.27 -24.85 16.92
N ASN A 264 -10.55 -24.57 16.63
CA ASN A 264 -10.96 -23.96 15.36
C ASN A 264 -11.13 -22.44 15.41
N LYS A 265 -10.82 -21.78 16.54
CA LYS A 265 -11.02 -20.33 16.68
C LYS A 265 -9.72 -19.56 16.56
N ILE A 266 -9.78 -18.43 15.84
CA ILE A 266 -8.71 -17.43 15.80
C ILE A 266 -8.67 -16.72 17.16
N GLN A 267 -7.50 -16.76 17.80
CA GLN A 267 -7.24 -15.97 19.00
C GLN A 267 -6.47 -14.69 18.72
N GLY A 268 -5.59 -14.71 17.71
CA GLY A 268 -4.70 -13.60 17.46
C GLY A 268 -4.00 -13.65 16.11
N ILE A 269 -3.28 -12.56 15.82
CA ILE A 269 -2.30 -12.48 14.74
C ILE A 269 -0.98 -11.97 15.29
N LEU A 270 0.13 -12.51 14.79
CA LEU A 270 1.47 -12.01 15.08
C LEU A 270 2.18 -11.71 13.76
N THR A 271 2.73 -10.51 13.62
CA THR A 271 3.44 -10.07 12.42
C THR A 271 4.93 -9.89 12.68
N SER A 272 5.75 -9.80 11.63
CA SER A 272 7.18 -9.46 11.77
C SER A 272 7.39 -8.12 12.50
N LYS A 273 6.47 -7.16 12.32
CA LYS A 273 6.45 -5.89 13.04
C LYS A 273 6.29 -6.09 14.54
N ASP A 274 5.41 -6.99 14.96
CA ASP A 274 5.21 -7.28 16.39
C ASP A 274 6.44 -7.93 17.02
N ILE A 275 7.11 -8.84 16.29
CA ILE A 275 8.40 -9.42 16.72
C ILE A 275 9.44 -8.31 16.94
N LEU A 276 9.56 -7.38 16.01
CA LEU A 276 10.48 -6.24 16.16
C LEU A 276 10.10 -5.37 17.37
N MET A 277 8.84 -4.93 17.43
CA MET A 277 8.39 -3.89 18.35
C MET A 277 8.20 -4.37 19.80
N ARG A 278 7.68 -5.59 19.97
CA ARG A 278 7.25 -6.13 21.26
C ARG A 278 8.23 -7.15 21.84
N VAL A 279 9.12 -7.72 21.02
CA VAL A 279 10.10 -8.74 21.47
C VAL A 279 11.51 -8.16 21.43
N VAL A 280 12.06 -7.92 20.23
CA VAL A 280 13.47 -7.54 20.08
C VAL A 280 13.76 -6.16 20.68
N ALA A 281 12.92 -5.16 20.38
CA ALA A 281 13.08 -3.82 20.94
C ALA A 281 12.91 -3.77 22.47
N GLN A 282 12.19 -4.73 23.05
CA GLN A 282 11.98 -4.86 24.51
C GLN A 282 13.06 -5.74 25.19
N ASN A 283 14.05 -6.24 24.43
CA ASN A 283 15.06 -7.20 24.89
C ASN A 283 14.47 -8.50 25.48
N LEU A 284 13.33 -8.95 24.96
CA LEU A 284 12.76 -10.24 25.34
C LEU A 284 13.39 -11.37 24.51
N SER A 285 13.60 -12.54 25.12
CA SER A 285 14.12 -13.72 24.41
C SER A 285 13.03 -14.32 23.51
N PRO A 286 13.27 -14.46 22.19
CA PRO A 286 12.33 -15.10 21.27
C PRO A 286 12.08 -16.59 21.57
N GLU A 287 13.01 -17.26 22.24
CA GLU A 287 12.94 -18.68 22.58
C GLU A 287 12.04 -18.94 23.80
N LEU A 288 11.98 -17.97 24.74
CA LEU A 288 11.20 -18.09 25.97
C LEU A 288 9.86 -17.33 25.91
N THR A 289 9.76 -16.31 25.07
CA THR A 289 8.55 -15.49 24.96
C THR A 289 7.49 -16.24 24.15
N LEU A 290 6.32 -16.47 24.75
CA LEU A 290 5.19 -17.11 24.08
C LEU A 290 4.45 -16.13 23.16
N VAL A 291 3.91 -16.64 22.06
CA VAL A 291 3.19 -15.81 21.08
C VAL A 291 1.97 -15.12 21.69
N GLU A 292 1.25 -15.78 22.62
CA GLU A 292 0.08 -15.18 23.29
C GLU A 292 0.38 -13.87 24.03
N LYS A 293 1.64 -13.68 24.48
CA LYS A 293 2.04 -12.49 25.24
C LYS A 293 2.27 -11.27 24.35
N VAL A 294 2.52 -11.49 23.06
CA VAL A 294 2.94 -10.45 22.13
C VAL A 294 2.07 -10.36 20.87
N MET A 295 1.12 -11.28 20.67
CA MET A 295 0.17 -11.22 19.56
C MET A 295 -0.79 -10.03 19.69
N THR A 296 -1.39 -9.64 18.57
CA THR A 296 -2.60 -8.80 18.58
C THR A 296 -3.81 -9.73 18.74
N PRO A 297 -4.54 -9.66 19.87
CA PRO A 297 -5.70 -10.52 20.09
C PRO A 297 -6.89 -10.06 19.25
N ASN A 298 -7.81 -10.99 18.94
CA ASN A 298 -9.06 -10.71 18.22
C ASN A 298 -8.87 -9.84 16.96
N PRO A 299 -8.04 -10.28 15.99
CA PRO A 299 -7.81 -9.50 14.78
C PRO A 299 -9.11 -9.35 14.00
N GLU A 300 -9.27 -8.22 13.34
CA GLU A 300 -10.33 -8.03 12.36
C GLU A 300 -10.17 -9.04 11.23
N CYS A 301 -11.28 -9.66 10.83
CA CYS A 301 -11.31 -10.73 9.84
C CYS A 301 -12.27 -10.36 8.71
N ALA A 302 -11.97 -10.82 7.50
CA ALA A 302 -12.86 -10.72 6.35
C ALA A 302 -13.41 -12.08 5.96
N MET A 303 -14.48 -12.08 5.16
CA MET A 303 -15.04 -13.29 4.55
C MET A 303 -14.53 -13.42 3.11
N LEU A 304 -14.67 -14.60 2.50
CA LEU A 304 -14.24 -14.85 1.12
C LEU A 304 -14.96 -13.95 0.10
N GLU A 305 -16.19 -13.55 0.41
CA GLU A 305 -17.04 -12.64 -0.37
C GLU A 305 -16.70 -11.16 -0.19
N THR A 306 -15.89 -10.80 0.82
CA THR A 306 -15.46 -9.41 1.02
C THR A 306 -14.77 -8.89 -0.25
N THR A 307 -15.19 -7.71 -0.72
CA THR A 307 -14.61 -7.15 -1.95
C THR A 307 -13.18 -6.69 -1.71
N ILE A 308 -12.36 -6.64 -2.76
CA ILE A 308 -10.98 -6.14 -2.67
C ILE A 308 -10.95 -4.69 -2.21
N LEU A 309 -11.92 -3.87 -2.65
CA LEU A 309 -12.05 -2.48 -2.20
C LEU A 309 -12.39 -2.41 -0.71
N ASP A 310 -13.35 -3.19 -0.24
CA ASP A 310 -13.70 -3.23 1.19
C ASP A 310 -12.51 -3.72 2.03
N ALA A 311 -11.78 -4.72 1.54
CA ALA A 311 -10.58 -5.21 2.21
C ALA A 311 -9.47 -4.15 2.29
N LEU A 312 -9.30 -3.30 1.27
CA LEU A 312 -8.40 -2.15 1.33
C LEU A 312 -8.86 -1.11 2.35
N HIS A 313 -10.16 -0.83 2.43
CA HIS A 313 -10.75 0.06 3.44
C HIS A 313 -10.52 -0.47 4.85
N ILE A 314 -10.82 -1.76 5.10
CA ILE A 314 -10.56 -2.44 6.37
C ILE A 314 -9.09 -2.28 6.78
N MET A 315 -8.14 -2.57 5.87
CA MET A 315 -6.71 -2.41 6.15
C MET A 315 -6.29 -0.96 6.42
N HIS A 316 -6.79 -0.02 5.61
CA HIS A 316 -6.46 1.39 5.72
C HIS A 316 -6.98 1.99 7.03
N ASP A 317 -8.24 1.76 7.36
CA ASP A 317 -8.91 2.33 8.53
C ASP A 317 -8.43 1.67 9.82
N GLY A 318 -8.27 0.34 9.78
CA GLY A 318 -7.72 -0.46 10.88
C GLY A 318 -6.21 -0.29 11.09
N LYS A 319 -5.50 0.36 10.15
CA LYS A 319 -4.04 0.61 10.18
C LYS A 319 -3.21 -0.67 10.33
N PHE A 320 -3.65 -1.73 9.66
CA PHE A 320 -2.94 -3.00 9.57
C PHE A 320 -2.82 -3.45 8.12
N LEU A 321 -1.89 -4.35 7.85
CA LEU A 321 -1.51 -4.74 6.48
C LEU A 321 -1.63 -6.24 6.22
N HIS A 322 -2.22 -6.96 7.17
CA HIS A 322 -2.51 -8.39 7.09
C HIS A 322 -3.95 -8.58 7.55
N LEU A 323 -4.73 -9.31 6.76
CA LEU A 323 -6.14 -9.54 6.99
C LEU A 323 -6.39 -11.05 6.97
N PRO A 324 -6.66 -11.67 8.13
CA PRO A 324 -7.20 -13.01 8.20
C PRO A 324 -8.53 -13.09 7.43
N VAL A 325 -8.70 -14.17 6.68
CA VAL A 325 -9.92 -14.46 5.94
C VAL A 325 -10.49 -15.77 6.46
N VAL A 326 -11.75 -15.74 6.86
CA VAL A 326 -12.46 -16.88 7.42
C VAL A 326 -13.47 -17.46 6.42
N ASP A 327 -13.73 -18.75 6.55
CA ASP A 327 -14.84 -19.41 5.87
C ASP A 327 -16.17 -19.21 6.61
N LYS A 328 -17.23 -19.83 6.10
CA LYS A 328 -18.59 -19.77 6.65
C LYS A 328 -18.69 -20.42 8.04
N ASP A 329 -17.78 -21.32 8.36
CA ASP A 329 -17.72 -22.02 9.65
C ASP A 329 -16.89 -21.22 10.68
N GLY A 330 -16.35 -20.06 10.28
CA GLY A 330 -15.51 -19.21 11.12
C GLY A 330 -14.07 -19.73 11.27
N CYS A 331 -13.67 -20.73 10.47
CA CYS A 331 -12.32 -21.26 10.44
C CYS A 331 -11.44 -20.42 9.50
N VAL A 332 -10.12 -20.41 9.74
CA VAL A 332 -9.19 -19.63 8.91
C VAL A 332 -9.05 -20.27 7.54
N ALA A 333 -9.51 -19.58 6.50
CA ALA A 333 -9.34 -19.99 5.11
C ALA A 333 -8.02 -19.46 4.52
N ALA A 334 -7.67 -18.20 4.81
CA ALA A 334 -6.45 -17.58 4.32
C ALA A 334 -5.96 -16.45 5.24
N CYS A 335 -4.77 -15.93 4.97
CA CYS A 335 -4.33 -14.62 5.47
C CYS A 335 -3.74 -13.87 4.28
N VAL A 336 -4.36 -12.75 3.92
CA VAL A 336 -3.93 -11.92 2.79
C VAL A 336 -3.19 -10.70 3.30
N ASP A 337 -2.13 -10.32 2.60
CA ASP A 337 -1.40 -9.09 2.89
C ASP A 337 -1.75 -7.95 1.93
N VAL A 338 -1.36 -6.75 2.32
CA VAL A 338 -1.60 -5.54 1.53
C VAL A 338 -1.00 -5.60 0.13
N LEU A 339 0.13 -6.30 -0.08
CA LEU A 339 0.76 -6.41 -1.40
C LEU A 339 -0.11 -7.27 -2.33
N GLN A 340 -0.68 -8.37 -1.82
CA GLN A 340 -1.59 -9.22 -2.58
C GLN A 340 -2.88 -8.49 -2.98
N ILE A 341 -3.49 -7.77 -2.05
CA ILE A 341 -4.71 -6.99 -2.33
C ILE A 341 -4.39 -5.84 -3.30
N THR A 342 -3.28 -5.13 -3.10
CA THR A 342 -2.86 -4.04 -3.98
C THR A 342 -2.51 -4.54 -5.39
N HIS A 343 -1.86 -5.70 -5.50
CA HIS A 343 -1.61 -6.34 -6.79
C HIS A 343 -2.91 -6.62 -7.55
N ALA A 344 -3.92 -7.14 -6.86
CA ALA A 344 -5.22 -7.41 -7.45
C ALA A 344 -5.90 -6.12 -7.90
N ALA A 345 -5.93 -5.10 -7.04
CA ALA A 345 -6.44 -3.77 -7.35
C ALA A 345 -5.81 -3.16 -8.60
N ILE A 346 -4.47 -3.19 -8.71
CA ILE A 346 -3.74 -2.65 -9.87
C ILE A 346 -4.05 -3.45 -11.13
N SER A 347 -4.06 -4.78 -11.03
CA SER A 347 -4.38 -5.66 -12.16
C SER A 347 -5.76 -5.33 -12.71
N MET A 348 -6.75 -5.13 -11.83
CA MET A 348 -8.13 -4.77 -12.20
C MET A 348 -8.23 -3.41 -12.86
N LEU A 349 -7.55 -2.39 -12.32
CA LEU A 349 -7.50 -1.06 -12.94
C LEU A 349 -6.87 -1.10 -14.34
N CYS A 350 -5.87 -1.95 -14.55
CA CYS A 350 -5.27 -2.14 -15.87
C CYS A 350 -6.25 -2.82 -16.84
N TYR A 351 -6.95 -3.88 -16.41
CA TYR A 351 -7.98 -4.53 -17.23
C TYR A 351 -9.14 -3.59 -17.56
N HIS A 352 -9.57 -2.77 -16.62
CA HIS A 352 -10.63 -1.78 -16.82
C HIS A 352 -10.26 -0.76 -17.89
N ASN A 353 -9.04 -0.19 -17.83
CA ASN A 353 -8.55 0.72 -18.86
C ASN A 353 -8.45 0.04 -20.23
N MET A 354 -8.01 -1.22 -20.32
CA MET A 354 -7.97 -1.96 -21.59
C MET A 354 -9.38 -2.23 -22.15
N ALA A 355 -10.36 -2.53 -21.29
CA ALA A 355 -11.73 -2.82 -21.71
C ALA A 355 -12.50 -1.57 -22.17
N LEU A 356 -12.27 -0.40 -21.55
CA LEU A 356 -12.92 0.86 -21.93
C LEU A 356 -12.31 1.49 -23.19
N PHE A 357 -11.00 1.36 -23.41
CA PHE A 357 -10.27 2.04 -24.50
C PHE A 357 -9.88 1.12 -25.68
N GLY A 358 -10.48 -0.07 -25.77
CA GLY A 358 -10.18 -1.12 -26.75
C GLY A 358 -10.38 -0.79 -28.24
N ASN A 359 -10.45 0.48 -28.64
CA ASN A 359 -10.37 0.90 -30.04
C ASN A 359 -9.47 2.14 -30.30
N ALA A 360 -8.68 2.63 -29.33
CA ALA A 360 -7.94 3.88 -29.54
C ALA A 360 -6.65 4.03 -28.72
N VAL A 361 -5.74 3.05 -28.70
CA VAL A 361 -4.32 3.36 -28.40
C VAL A 361 -3.42 2.48 -29.26
N GLY A 362 -2.98 3.05 -30.39
CA GLY A 362 -1.85 2.53 -31.15
C GLY A 362 -0.58 2.55 -30.29
N GLU A 363 0.26 1.54 -30.50
CA GLU A 363 1.56 1.35 -29.85
C GLU A 363 2.38 2.64 -29.82
N SER A 364 2.48 3.26 -28.65
CA SER A 364 3.42 4.35 -28.40
C SER A 364 3.95 4.22 -26.97
N ALA A 365 5.19 3.71 -26.90
CA ALA A 365 6.18 3.79 -25.80
C ALA A 365 5.82 3.34 -24.37
N MET A 366 4.58 2.96 -24.07
CA MET A 366 4.15 2.46 -22.76
C MET A 366 3.80 0.95 -22.83
N GLY A 367 4.61 0.14 -23.50
CA GLY A 367 4.13 -1.16 -23.97
C GLY A 367 5.19 -2.23 -24.19
N LYS A 368 6.03 -2.50 -23.19
CA LYS A 368 6.77 -3.79 -23.14
C LYS A 368 6.65 -4.50 -21.78
N SER A 369 6.48 -3.76 -20.67
CA SER A 369 6.34 -4.38 -19.35
C SER A 369 4.90 -4.75 -18.97
N VAL A 370 3.88 -4.02 -19.45
CA VAL A 370 2.48 -4.21 -19.05
C VAL A 370 1.81 -5.36 -19.80
N VAL A 371 2.15 -5.56 -21.08
CA VAL A 371 1.57 -6.61 -21.92
C VAL A 371 2.12 -8.00 -21.55
N GLY A 372 3.39 -8.08 -21.12
CA GLY A 372 3.99 -9.33 -20.62
C GLY A 372 3.28 -9.86 -19.37
N TRP A 373 2.82 -8.97 -18.49
CA TRP A 373 2.11 -9.30 -17.25
C TRP A 373 0.73 -9.94 -17.45
N CYS A 374 0.02 -9.52 -18.50
CA CYS A 374 -1.33 -10.02 -18.79
C CYS A 374 -1.31 -11.41 -19.46
N CYS A 375 -0.20 -11.75 -20.15
CA CYS A 375 -0.08 -12.99 -20.92
C CYS A 375 0.40 -14.20 -20.10
N GLU A 376 1.20 -14.00 -19.05
CA GLU A 376 1.81 -15.11 -18.30
C GLU A 376 0.81 -15.99 -17.52
N ARG A 377 -0.39 -15.51 -17.17
CA ARG A 377 -1.44 -16.36 -16.57
C ARG A 377 -2.32 -17.11 -17.57
N LYS A 378 -2.31 -16.78 -18.87
CA LYS A 378 -3.07 -17.53 -19.90
C LYS A 378 -2.24 -18.60 -20.61
N CYS A 379 -0.91 -18.58 -20.51
CA CYS A 379 -0.05 -19.57 -21.19
C CYS A 379 0.51 -20.70 -20.33
N CYS A 380 0.27 -20.74 -19.01
CA CYS A 380 0.80 -21.82 -18.15
C CYS A 380 -0.10 -23.08 -18.09
N GLY A 381 -0.92 -23.30 -19.14
CA GLY A 381 -1.89 -24.39 -19.24
C GLY A 381 -1.83 -25.15 -20.57
N ARG A 382 -0.64 -25.33 -21.16
CA ARG A 382 -0.30 -26.38 -22.14
C ARG A 382 1.15 -26.21 -22.59
N LYS A 383 2.07 -26.93 -21.96
CA LYS A 383 3.30 -27.44 -22.59
C LYS A 383 3.84 -28.57 -21.74
N LEU A 384 3.28 -29.75 -21.97
CA LEU A 384 3.93 -31.03 -21.76
C LEU A 384 3.91 -31.74 -23.12
N CYS A 385 5.08 -32.24 -23.50
CA CYS A 385 5.37 -33.24 -24.53
C CYS A 385 5.19 -32.85 -26.00
N CYS A 386 6.33 -32.65 -26.69
CA CYS A 386 6.76 -33.48 -27.82
C CYS A 386 8.12 -33.00 -28.36
N GLY A 387 9.07 -33.93 -28.52
CA GLY A 387 10.28 -33.79 -29.35
C GLY A 387 11.53 -33.37 -28.62
#